data_AF-A0A4E0RY43-F1
#
_entry.id   AF-A0A4E0RY43-F1
#
_cell.length_a   1.000
_cell.length_b   1.000
_cell.length_c   1.000
_cell.angle_alpha   90.00
_cell.angle_beta   90.00
_cell.angle_gamma   90.00
#
_symmetry.space_group_name_H-M   'P 1'
#
loop_
_entity.id
_entity.type
_entity.pdbx_description
1 polymer ?
#
loop_
_entity_poly.entity_id
_entity_poly.type
_entity_poly.pdbx_seq_one_letter_code
_entity_poly.pdbx_strand_id
1 'polypeptide(L)'
;MIHTKALRVFVESVLRFGLPVDFQSILIQPNKKAHKRLREVLNQLYGHLDSASASSIVDDDVSLVGMTSGAEYYPYVSFKVDLNMIDTR
;
A
#
# COMPACT_ATOMS: atom_id res chain seq x y z
N MET A 1 -17.82 -4.00 -3.82
CA MET A 1 -16.75 -3.36 -3.02
C MET A 1 -15.33 -3.58 -3.53
N ILE A 2 -15.03 -4.62 -4.32
CA ILE A 2 -13.65 -4.84 -4.83
C ILE A 2 -13.17 -3.75 -5.81
N HIS A 3 -14.05 -3.28 -6.69
CA HIS A 3 -13.73 -2.23 -7.68
C HIS A 3 -13.24 -0.93 -7.04
N THR A 4 -13.84 -0.51 -5.91
CA THR A 4 -13.41 0.70 -5.21
C THR A 4 -12.05 0.52 -4.52
N LYS A 5 -11.71 -0.70 -4.08
CA LYS A 5 -10.37 -1.02 -3.59
C LYS A 5 -9.33 -1.02 -4.72
N ALA A 6 -9.68 -1.54 -5.90
CA ALA A 6 -8.81 -1.50 -7.07
C ALA A 6 -8.52 -0.06 -7.53
N LEU A 7 -9.55 0.80 -7.60
CA LEU A 7 -9.37 2.22 -7.88
C LEU A 7 -8.47 2.89 -6.84
N ARG A 8 -8.65 2.58 -5.56
CA ARG A 8 -7.81 3.13 -4.49
C ARG A 8 -6.34 2.71 -4.62
N VAL A 9 -6.08 1.45 -4.99
CA VAL A 9 -4.72 0.97 -5.28
C VAL A 9 -4.11 1.74 -6.44
N PHE A 10 -4.84 1.89 -7.54
CA PHE A 10 -4.36 2.66 -8.68
C PHE A 10 -4.03 4.12 -8.30
N VAL A 11 -4.94 4.81 -7.62
CA VAL A 11 -4.76 6.21 -7.21
C VAL A 11 -3.58 6.37 -6.26
N GLU A 12 -3.43 5.53 -5.22
CA GLU A 12 -2.27 5.64 -4.32
C GLU A 12 -0.94 5.29 -5.00
N SER A 13 -0.93 4.34 -5.95
CA SER A 13 0.27 4.04 -6.73
C SER A 13 0.71 5.24 -7.57
N VAL A 14 -0.23 5.91 -8.25
CA VAL A 14 0.07 7.11 -9.05
C VAL A 14 0.53 8.26 -8.16
N LEU A 15 -0.10 8.46 -6.99
CA LEU A 15 0.26 9.54 -6.08
C LEU A 15 1.64 9.35 -5.44
N ARG A 16 2.05 8.10 -5.13
CA ARG A 16 3.36 7.83 -4.53
C ARG A 16 4.49 7.76 -5.54
N PHE A 17 4.26 7.13 -6.69
CA PHE A 17 5.33 6.75 -7.61
C PHE A 17 5.30 7.52 -8.94
N GLY A 18 4.28 8.33 -9.20
CA GLY A 18 4.20 9.19 -10.37
C GLY A 18 3.79 8.47 -11.66
N LEU A 19 4.08 9.12 -12.79
CA LEU A 19 3.78 8.64 -14.14
C LEU A 19 5.07 8.44 -14.96
N PRO A 20 5.07 7.52 -15.95
CA PRO A 20 3.99 6.60 -16.30
C PRO A 20 3.79 5.52 -15.23
N VAL A 21 2.53 5.17 -15.01
CA VAL A 21 2.15 4.21 -13.98
C VAL A 21 2.49 2.79 -14.43
N ASP A 22 3.50 2.18 -13.80
CA ASP A 22 3.92 0.80 -14.05
C ASP A 22 3.95 0.03 -12.73
N PHE A 23 2.82 -0.58 -12.37
CA PHE A 23 2.73 -1.43 -11.18
C PHE A 23 1.88 -2.66 -11.43
N GLN A 24 2.18 -3.70 -10.66
CA GLN A 24 1.36 -4.90 -10.57
C GLN A 24 0.72 -4.97 -9.19
N SER A 25 -0.61 -5.07 -9.13
CA SER A 25 -1.31 -5.35 -7.87
C SER A 25 -1.46 -6.85 -7.65
N ILE A 26 -1.34 -7.28 -6.39
CA ILE A 26 -1.42 -8.68 -5.97
C ILE A 26 -2.27 -8.76 -4.72
N LEU A 27 -3.20 -9.72 -4.67
CA LEU A 27 -3.93 -10.08 -3.46
C LEU A 27 -3.22 -11.24 -2.77
N ILE A 28 -2.87 -11.06 -1.49
CA ILE A 28 -2.19 -12.09 -0.69
C ILE A 28 -3.07 -12.42 0.51
N GLN A 29 -3.40 -13.70 0.69
CA GLN A 29 -4.04 -14.21 1.89
C GLN A 29 -3.00 -14.95 2.74
N PRO A 30 -2.30 -14.26 3.66
CA PRO A 30 -1.30 -14.89 4.52
C PRO A 30 -1.94 -15.87 5.50
N ASN A 31 -1.19 -16.91 5.85
CA ASN A 31 -1.51 -17.74 7.00
C ASN A 31 -1.42 -16.90 8.29
N LYS A 32 -2.29 -17.14 9.28
CA LYS A 32 -2.36 -16.41 10.54
C LYS A 32 -0.99 -16.23 11.23
N LYS A 33 -0.11 -17.23 11.14
CA LYS A 33 1.24 -17.19 11.75
C LYS A 33 2.31 -16.52 10.87
N ALA A 34 2.05 -16.34 9.58
CA ALA A 34 3.01 -15.86 8.59
C ALA A 34 2.93 -14.35 8.36
N HIS A 35 1.97 -13.63 8.95
CA HIS A 35 1.79 -12.19 8.75
C HIS A 35 3.06 -11.38 9.04
N LYS A 36 3.71 -11.63 10.18
CA LYS A 36 4.94 -10.91 10.56
C LYS A 36 6.05 -11.13 9.54
N ARG A 37 6.32 -12.39 9.21
CA ARG A 37 7.34 -12.78 8.21
C ARG A 37 7.03 -12.20 6.82
N LEU A 38 5.77 -12.17 6.41
CA LEU A 38 5.37 -11.56 5.14
C LEU A 38 5.74 -10.07 5.12
N ARG A 39 5.44 -9.33 6.19
CA ARG A 39 5.78 -7.91 6.28
C ARG A 39 7.30 -7.68 6.27
N GLU A 40 8.06 -8.51 6.97
CA GLU A 40 9.52 -8.47 6.96
C GLU A 40 10.09 -8.67 5.55
N VAL A 41 9.64 -9.71 4.83
CA VAL A 41 10.11 -9.99 3.46
C VAL A 41 9.73 -8.88 2.49
N LEU A 42 8.49 -8.38 2.56
CA LEU A 42 8.05 -7.29 1.70
C LEU A 42 8.82 -5.99 1.98
N ASN A 43 9.18 -5.72 3.24
CA ASN A 43 10.00 -4.57 3.58
C ASN A 43 11.43 -4.71 3.06
N GLN A 44 12.01 -5.91 3.10
CA GLN A 44 13.32 -6.17 2.50
C GLN A 44 13.33 -5.97 0.98
N LEU A 45 12.28 -6.41 0.29
CA LEU A 45 12.18 -6.29 -1.18
C LEU A 45 11.87 -4.87 -1.64
N TYR A 46 10.97 -4.18 -0.94
CA TYR A 46 10.39 -2.91 -1.40
C TYR A 46 10.70 -1.71 -0.51
N GLY A 47 11.55 -1.86 0.51
CA GLY A 47 11.94 -0.76 1.41
C GLY A 47 12.56 0.44 0.69
N HIS A 48 13.24 0.20 -0.43
CA HIS A 48 13.83 1.24 -1.26
C HIS A 48 12.81 2.20 -1.90
N LEU A 49 11.53 1.79 -2.00
CA LEU A 49 10.47 2.62 -2.56
C LEU A 49 10.15 3.85 -1.70
N ASP A 50 10.47 3.81 -0.40
CA ASP A 50 10.26 4.94 0.52
C ASP A 50 11.08 6.17 0.12
N SER A 51 12.33 5.93 -0.28
CA SER A 51 13.22 6.98 -0.77
C SER A 51 12.76 7.51 -2.12
N ALA A 52 12.14 6.68 -2.95
CA ALA A 52 11.58 7.10 -4.24
C ALA A 52 10.37 8.02 -4.04
N SER A 53 9.50 7.73 -3.07
CA SER A 53 8.36 8.62 -2.73
C SER A 53 8.78 9.95 -2.12
N ALA A 54 9.88 10.01 -1.38
CA ALA A 54 10.43 11.27 -0.88
C ALA A 54 11.08 12.12 -1.99
N SER A 55 11.54 11.48 -3.07
CA SER A 55 12.18 12.16 -4.21
C SER A 55 11.18 12.82 -5.16
N SER A 56 9.94 12.34 -5.20
CA SER A 56 8.87 12.85 -6.05
C SER A 56 8.06 13.99 -5.41
N ILE A 57 8.27 14.28 -4.12
CA ILE A 57 7.60 15.37 -3.39
C ILE A 57 8.61 16.49 -3.17
N VAL A 58 8.79 17.34 -4.18
CA VAL A 58 9.50 18.63 -4.08
C VAL A 58 8.58 19.78 -3.62
N ASP A 59 7.48 19.46 -2.93
CA ASP A 59 6.55 20.45 -2.37
C ASP A 59 6.42 20.23 -0.86
N ASP A 60 7.07 21.11 -0.09
CA ASP A 60 7.43 21.01 1.33
C ASP A 60 6.23 20.97 2.30
N ASP A 61 4.99 21.08 1.79
CA ASP A 61 3.78 21.28 2.60
C ASP A 61 2.88 20.02 2.71
N VAL A 62 3.01 19.03 1.81
CA VAL A 62 2.07 17.88 1.72
C VAL A 62 2.56 16.64 2.49
N SER A 63 3.85 16.56 2.83
CA SER A 63 4.46 15.40 3.49
C SER A 63 3.96 15.18 4.93
N LEU A 64 3.40 16.21 5.58
CA LEU A 64 2.98 16.15 6.98
C LEU A 64 1.64 15.42 7.20
N VAL A 65 0.79 15.34 6.18
CA VAL A 65 -0.59 14.82 6.31
C VAL A 65 -0.63 13.29 6.41
N GLY A 66 0.42 12.58 5.97
CA GLY A 66 0.51 11.12 6.04
C GLY A 66 1.01 10.56 7.37
N MET A 67 1.58 11.40 8.25
CA MET A 67 2.36 10.97 9.42
C MET A 67 1.56 10.96 10.73
N THR A 68 0.31 11.44 10.73
CA THR A 68 -0.47 11.73 11.96
C THR A 68 -1.64 10.79 12.24
N SER A 69 -1.88 9.80 11.37
CA SER A 69 -2.90 8.78 11.61
C SER A 69 -2.19 7.48 11.95
N GLY A 70 -2.53 6.81 13.05
CA GLY A 70 -1.95 5.53 13.48
C GLY A 70 -2.22 4.33 12.56
N ALA A 71 -2.29 4.56 11.25
CA ALA A 71 -2.36 3.57 10.20
C ALA A 71 -0.97 2.98 9.94
N GLU A 72 -0.91 1.66 9.71
CA GLU A 72 0.32 0.98 9.34
C GLU A 72 0.85 1.53 8.01
N TYR A 73 1.97 2.26 8.06
CA TYR A 73 2.69 2.73 6.89
C TYR A 73 3.60 1.62 6.35
N TYR A 74 3.59 1.44 5.03
CA TYR A 74 4.51 0.56 4.32
C TYR A 74 5.05 1.30 3.09
N PRO A 75 6.31 1.03 2.69
CA PRO A 75 6.95 1.66 1.52
C PRO A 75 6.30 1.26 0.18
N TYR A 76 5.38 0.31 0.21
CA TYR A 76 4.54 -0.13 -0.91
C TYR A 76 3.06 0.10 -0.58
N VAL A 77 2.23 0.23 -1.62
CA VAL A 77 0.78 0.38 -1.46
C VAL A 77 0.17 -0.92 -0.93
N SER A 78 -0.46 -0.87 0.25
CA SER A 78 -1.01 -2.05 0.94
C SER A 78 -2.35 -1.72 1.56
N PHE A 79 -3.38 -2.48 1.20
CA PHE A 79 -4.70 -2.39 1.83
C PHE A 79 -5.15 -3.73 2.36
N LYS A 80 -5.80 -3.72 3.53
CA LYS A 80 -6.59 -4.86 3.97
C LYS A 80 -7.88 -4.93 3.15
N VAL A 81 -8.16 -6.13 2.64
CA VAL A 81 -9.41 -6.48 1.96
C VAL A 81 -10.08 -7.55 2.80
N ASP A 82 -11.25 -7.22 3.36
CA ASP A 82 -12.09 -8.18 4.05
C ASP A 82 -13.05 -8.80 3.03
N LEU A 83 -12.92 -10.11 2.78
CA LEU A 83 -13.73 -10.85 1.81
C LEU A 83 -15.03 -11.41 2.41
N ASN A 84 -15.22 -11.30 3.73
CA ASN A 84 -16.37 -11.85 4.47
C ASN A 84 -17.68 -11.07 4.29
N MET A 85 -17.85 -10.31 3.20
CA MET A 85 -19.07 -9.54 2.98
C MET A 85 -20.28 -10.38 2.55
N ILE A 86 -20.13 -11.70 2.39
CA ILE A 86 -21.21 -12.62 2.02
C ILE A 86 -21.05 -13.93 2.81
N ASP A 87 -21.08 -13.86 4.14
CA ASP A 87 -21.47 -15.03 4.93
C ASP A 87 -22.98 -14.92 5.15
N THR A 88 -23.72 -15.67 4.33
CA THR A 88 -25.15 -15.88 4.50
C THR A 88 -25.44 -17.33 4.11
N ARG A 89 -24.92 -18.27 4.91
CA ARG A 89 -25.51 -19.57 5.29
C ARG A 89 -24.46 -20.55 5.80
#